data_AF-A0A2N2Q618-F1
#
_entry.id   AF-A0A2N2Q618-F1
#
_cell.length_a   1.000
_cell.length_b   1.000
_cell.length_c   1.000
_cell.angle_alpha   90.00
_cell.angle_beta   90.00
_cell.angle_gamma   90.00
#
_symmetry.space_group_name_H-M   'P 1'
#
loop_
_entity.id
_entity.type
_entity.pdbx_description
1 polymer ?
#
loop_
_entity_poly.entity_id
_entity_poly.type
_entity_poly.pdbx_seq_one_letter_code
_entity_poly.pdbx_strand_id
1 'polypeptide(L)'
;MGNRHQYSSNKTATITVLYLALLPVFTSAIAEDSQQLQKSHPSKSSEKPERIAPSSRKMVEKHTDDLRLAMLSLYRLNPQELQKSASVSPEEMVQWVFEGPFGWKFDALREAQGISALEMAFSLDFHGDRILALITGMQTMIISAYGGKTEFLFSEPADPQRLYISARNTDIVRWKLIQANSGLRIEGPEIQEIESILISIKQRLESDAKAHARKSAQALIPAPSTIESAAFLPF
;
A
#
# COMPACT_ATOMS: atom_id res chain seq x y z
N MET A 1 38.00 -36.26 -38.76
CA MET A 1 38.53 -37.65 -38.79
C MET A 1 39.01 -37.96 -37.38
N GLY A 2 38.61 -38.99 -36.63
CA GLY A 2 37.72 -40.12 -36.80
C GLY A 2 38.09 -41.15 -35.71
N ASN A 3 37.07 -41.65 -34.98
CA ASN A 3 36.99 -42.81 -34.06
C ASN A 3 37.95 -42.94 -32.85
N ARG A 4 37.48 -43.06 -31.59
CA ARG A 4 36.62 -44.07 -30.88
C ARG A 4 37.28 -45.43 -30.57
N HIS A 5 37.00 -45.89 -29.34
CA HIS A 5 37.16 -47.24 -28.71
C HIS A 5 38.46 -47.42 -27.90
N GLN A 6 38.53 -47.99 -26.67
CA GLN A 6 37.76 -48.98 -25.87
C GLN A 6 38.05 -48.75 -24.34
N TYR A 7 37.13 -48.92 -23.37
CA TYR A 7 36.51 -50.12 -22.73
C TYR A 7 37.30 -50.73 -21.56
N SER A 8 36.72 -50.78 -20.34
CA SER A 8 36.80 -51.83 -19.28
C SER A 8 36.08 -51.33 -17.99
N SER A 9 34.91 -51.86 -17.57
CA SER A 9 34.69 -53.06 -16.69
C SER A 9 34.93 -52.73 -15.18
N ASN A 10 34.12 -53.04 -14.15
CA ASN A 10 32.98 -53.94 -13.95
C ASN A 10 32.35 -53.73 -12.54
N LYS A 11 31.01 -53.87 -12.45
CA LYS A 11 30.21 -54.74 -11.53
C LYS A 11 30.08 -54.48 -9.99
N THR A 12 28.82 -54.18 -9.62
CA THR A 12 27.93 -54.84 -8.62
C THR A 12 28.40 -55.13 -7.18
N ALA A 13 27.59 -54.75 -6.18
CA ALA A 13 26.92 -55.71 -5.27
C ALA A 13 25.93 -55.04 -4.30
N THR A 14 24.72 -55.58 -4.29
CA THR A 14 23.58 -55.36 -3.40
C THR A 14 23.78 -56.11 -2.08
N ILE A 15 23.46 -55.53 -0.91
CA ILE A 15 23.17 -56.30 0.31
C ILE A 15 21.97 -55.69 1.03
N THR A 16 20.88 -56.43 0.98
CA THR A 16 19.65 -56.28 1.78
C THR A 16 19.85 -57.05 3.08
N VAL A 17 19.55 -56.46 4.25
CA VAL A 17 19.37 -57.21 5.50
C VAL A 17 18.04 -56.85 6.13
N LEU A 18 17.18 -57.86 6.14
CA LEU A 18 15.87 -57.96 6.75
C LEU A 18 16.06 -58.43 8.19
N TYR A 19 15.42 -57.79 9.19
CA TYR A 19 15.29 -58.38 10.54
C TYR A 19 13.84 -58.34 10.99
N LEU A 20 13.30 -59.54 11.22
CA LEU A 20 11.93 -59.82 11.64
C LEU A 20 11.81 -59.82 13.17
N ALA A 21 10.74 -59.17 13.63
CA ALA A 21 9.80 -59.52 14.71
C ALA A 21 10.31 -60.06 16.08
N LEU A 22 9.84 -59.41 17.15
CA LEU A 22 9.31 -60.05 18.37
C LEU A 22 8.47 -59.05 19.19
N LEU A 23 7.18 -59.35 19.34
CA LEU A 23 6.25 -58.96 20.42
C LEU A 23 5.57 -60.27 20.87
N PRO A 24 4.89 -60.41 22.03
CA PRO A 24 4.50 -59.41 23.04
C PRO A 24 4.77 -59.85 24.51
N VAL A 25 4.69 -58.92 25.48
CA VAL A 25 4.32 -59.27 26.86
C VAL A 25 3.30 -58.27 27.37
N PHE A 26 2.13 -58.78 27.75
CA PHE A 26 1.06 -58.10 28.46
C PHE A 26 1.47 -57.91 29.93
N THR A 27 1.27 -56.70 30.47
CA THR A 27 0.97 -56.50 31.89
C THR A 27 -0.11 -55.42 32.02
N SER A 28 -1.19 -55.80 32.70
CA SER A 28 -2.36 -54.98 33.00
C SER A 28 -2.16 -54.14 34.27
N ALA A 29 -2.93 -53.05 34.38
CA ALA A 29 -3.14 -52.16 35.54
C ALA A 29 -1.95 -51.22 35.84
N ILE A 30 -2.11 -49.91 36.05
CA ILE A 30 -3.14 -49.18 36.81
C ILE A 30 -3.46 -47.85 36.10
N ALA A 31 -4.73 -47.45 36.15
CA ALA A 31 -5.17 -46.11 35.82
C ALA A 31 -4.83 -45.16 36.98
N GLU A 32 -3.97 -44.18 36.73
CA GLU A 32 -3.87 -42.98 37.57
C GLU A 32 -4.14 -41.75 36.72
N ASP A 33 -5.16 -41.03 37.16
CA ASP A 33 -5.64 -39.75 36.68
C ASP A 33 -4.51 -38.71 36.68
N SER A 34 -4.25 -38.13 35.52
CA SER A 34 -3.31 -37.02 35.35
C SER A 34 -3.89 -36.00 34.38
N GLN A 35 -5.15 -35.60 34.59
CA GLN A 35 -5.64 -34.34 34.06
C GLN A 35 -5.32 -33.20 35.03
N GLN A 36 -4.16 -32.56 34.86
CA GLN A 36 -3.93 -31.12 35.10
C GLN A 36 -2.43 -30.79 35.03
N LEU A 37 -1.92 -30.40 33.86
CA LEU A 37 -1.11 -29.18 33.65
C LEU A 37 -0.69 -29.02 32.18
N GLN A 38 -1.61 -28.64 31.30
CA GLN A 38 -1.27 -27.90 30.07
C GLN A 38 -2.29 -26.77 29.88
N LYS A 39 -2.09 -25.67 30.61
CA LYS A 39 -2.60 -24.37 30.18
C LYS A 39 -1.57 -23.77 29.21
N SER A 40 -1.66 -24.17 27.94
CA SER A 40 -0.88 -23.56 26.87
C SER A 40 -1.70 -22.44 26.21
N HIS A 41 -1.25 -21.20 26.43
CA HIS A 41 -1.22 -20.03 25.53
C HIS A 41 -2.50 -19.56 24.81
N PRO A 42 -2.78 -18.23 24.79
CA PRO A 42 -3.88 -17.69 24.01
C PRO A 42 -3.62 -17.93 22.53
N SER A 43 -4.58 -18.51 21.82
CA SER A 43 -4.52 -18.63 20.37
C SER A 43 -4.51 -17.22 19.76
N LYS A 44 -3.34 -16.74 19.31
CA LYS A 44 -3.30 -15.71 18.28
C LYS A 44 -3.94 -16.33 17.04
N SER A 45 -5.15 -15.92 16.71
CA SER A 45 -5.77 -16.21 15.42
C SER A 45 -4.89 -15.59 14.34
N SER A 46 -4.03 -16.39 13.73
CA SER A 46 -3.37 -16.05 12.48
C SER A 46 -4.45 -16.00 11.40
N GLU A 47 -5.02 -14.81 11.20
CA GLU A 47 -5.96 -14.55 10.12
C GLU A 47 -5.22 -14.83 8.80
N LYS A 48 -5.73 -15.80 8.02
CA LYS A 48 -5.14 -16.28 6.78
C LYS A 48 -4.94 -15.08 5.81
N PRO A 49 -3.76 -14.91 5.16
CA PRO A 49 -3.42 -13.75 4.32
C PRO A 49 -4.48 -13.40 3.25
N GLU A 50 -5.20 -14.42 2.80
CA GLU A 50 -6.24 -14.37 1.76
C GLU A 50 -7.46 -13.50 2.12
N ARG A 51 -7.72 -13.21 3.42
CA ARG A 51 -8.87 -12.38 3.87
C ARG A 51 -8.59 -10.89 4.02
N ILE A 52 -7.32 -10.47 4.08
CA ILE A 52 -6.94 -9.06 4.35
C ILE A 52 -6.87 -8.26 3.04
N ALA A 53 -6.31 -8.86 1.98
CA ALA A 53 -6.18 -8.24 0.66
C ALA A 53 -7.51 -7.72 0.05
N PRO A 54 -8.66 -8.43 0.16
CA PRO A 54 -9.93 -7.94 -0.38
C PRO A 54 -10.43 -6.65 0.31
N SER A 55 -10.20 -6.50 1.61
CA SER A 55 -10.64 -5.31 2.36
C SER A 55 -9.76 -4.10 2.05
N SER A 56 -8.43 -4.28 2.06
CA SER A 56 -7.47 -3.23 1.71
C SER A 56 -7.71 -2.74 0.27
N ARG A 57 -7.85 -3.66 -0.68
CA ARG A 57 -8.16 -3.31 -2.08
C ARG A 57 -9.41 -2.45 -2.19
N LYS A 58 -10.51 -2.88 -1.56
CA LYS A 58 -11.77 -2.14 -1.59
C LYS A 58 -11.65 -0.73 -1.00
N MET A 59 -10.84 -0.53 0.04
CA MET A 59 -10.64 0.81 0.61
C MET A 59 -9.77 1.68 -0.30
N VAL A 60 -8.72 1.12 -0.90
CA VAL A 60 -7.93 1.81 -1.92
C VAL A 60 -8.79 2.20 -3.12
N GLU A 61 -9.68 1.32 -3.60
CA GLU A 61 -10.62 1.64 -4.68
C GLU A 61 -11.48 2.87 -4.35
N LYS A 62 -12.03 2.96 -3.14
CA LYS A 62 -12.80 4.15 -2.70
C LYS A 62 -11.97 5.43 -2.73
N HIS A 63 -10.75 5.38 -2.20
CA HIS A 63 -9.84 6.53 -2.25
C HIS A 63 -9.46 6.88 -3.69
N THR A 64 -9.31 5.88 -4.55
CA THR A 64 -9.00 6.05 -5.97
C THR A 64 -10.13 6.80 -6.68
N ASP A 65 -11.40 6.47 -6.38
CA ASP A 65 -12.56 7.17 -6.93
C ASP A 65 -12.63 8.63 -6.45
N ASP A 66 -12.40 8.86 -5.16
CA ASP A 66 -12.29 10.19 -4.57
C ASP A 66 -11.17 11.02 -5.28
N LEU A 67 -10.02 10.39 -5.53
CA LEU A 67 -8.88 11.02 -6.21
C LEU A 67 -9.12 11.30 -7.70
N ARG A 68 -9.87 10.46 -8.40
CA ARG A 68 -10.28 10.72 -9.80
C ARG A 68 -11.10 12.00 -9.89
N LEU A 69 -12.05 12.18 -8.98
CA LEU A 69 -12.87 13.39 -8.91
C LEU A 69 -12.01 14.62 -8.61
N ALA A 70 -11.11 14.53 -7.62
CA ALA A 70 -10.19 15.62 -7.31
C ALA A 70 -9.30 15.99 -8.51
N MET A 71 -8.73 15.00 -9.20
CA MET A 71 -7.88 15.24 -10.38
C MET A 71 -8.65 15.93 -11.51
N LEU A 72 -9.87 15.48 -11.78
CA LEU A 72 -10.74 16.06 -12.79
C LEU A 72 -11.05 17.53 -12.49
N SER A 73 -11.48 17.83 -11.26
CA SER A 73 -11.79 19.20 -10.86
C SER A 73 -10.53 20.08 -10.86
N LEU A 74 -9.39 19.57 -10.42
CA LEU A 74 -8.12 20.29 -10.45
C LEU A 74 -7.69 20.65 -11.88
N TYR A 75 -7.79 19.73 -12.84
CA TYR A 75 -7.42 20.01 -14.24
C TYR A 75 -8.37 20.99 -14.92
N ARG A 76 -9.68 20.92 -14.63
CA ARG A 76 -10.64 21.91 -15.12
C ARG A 76 -10.32 23.32 -14.63
N LEU A 77 -9.88 23.44 -13.37
CA LEU A 77 -9.43 24.71 -12.78
C LEU A 77 -8.06 25.16 -13.32
N ASN A 78 -7.20 24.22 -13.71
CA ASN A 78 -5.81 24.44 -14.07
C ASN A 78 -5.45 23.77 -15.42
N PRO A 79 -6.07 24.18 -16.54
CA PRO A 79 -5.80 23.58 -17.84
C PRO A 79 -4.33 23.71 -18.28
N GLN A 80 -3.62 24.73 -17.79
CA GLN A 80 -2.19 24.90 -18.03
C GLN A 80 -1.32 23.79 -17.43
N GLU A 81 -1.75 23.15 -16.34
CA GLU A 81 -1.01 22.00 -15.77
C GLU A 81 -1.18 20.78 -16.66
N LEU A 82 -2.39 20.53 -17.15
CA LEU A 82 -2.69 19.44 -18.09
C LEU A 82 -1.84 19.56 -19.36
N GLN A 83 -1.74 20.76 -19.92
CA GLN A 83 -0.96 21.04 -21.14
C GLN A 83 0.53 20.70 -21.02
N LYS A 84 1.08 20.60 -19.80
CA LYS A 84 2.47 20.16 -19.57
C LYS A 84 2.65 18.66 -19.78
N SER A 85 1.57 17.88 -19.66
CA SER A 85 1.57 16.43 -19.82
C SER A 85 1.06 16.01 -21.21
N ALA A 86 -0.07 16.56 -21.65
CA ALA A 86 -0.74 16.14 -22.88
C ALA A 86 -1.70 17.20 -23.43
N SER A 87 -2.03 17.07 -24.72
CA SER A 87 -3.07 17.87 -25.40
C SER A 87 -4.36 17.06 -25.57
N VAL A 88 -4.97 16.69 -24.45
CA VAL A 88 -6.20 15.88 -24.36
C VAL A 88 -7.20 16.56 -23.41
N SER A 89 -8.43 16.05 -23.33
CA SER A 89 -9.39 16.50 -22.32
C SER A 89 -8.98 16.08 -20.89
N PRO A 90 -9.43 16.81 -19.85
CA PRO A 90 -9.23 16.39 -18.46
C PRO A 90 -9.71 14.95 -18.20
N GLU A 91 -10.84 14.55 -18.79
CA GLU A 91 -11.42 13.21 -18.67
C GLU A 91 -10.50 12.14 -19.25
N GLU A 92 -9.96 12.36 -20.45
CA GLU A 92 -9.01 11.44 -21.08
C GLU A 92 -7.72 11.32 -20.28
N MET A 93 -7.20 12.43 -19.72
CA MET A 93 -6.02 12.39 -18.87
C MET A 93 -6.27 11.61 -17.58
N VAL A 94 -7.40 11.84 -16.90
CA VAL A 94 -7.75 11.10 -15.68
C VAL A 94 -7.87 9.61 -15.99
N GLN A 95 -8.54 9.25 -17.09
CA GLN A 95 -8.64 7.85 -17.50
C GLN A 95 -7.25 7.25 -17.74
N TRP A 96 -6.40 7.93 -18.50
CA TRP A 96 -5.04 7.47 -18.82
C TRP A 96 -4.17 7.25 -17.57
N VAL A 97 -4.23 8.17 -16.59
CA VAL A 97 -3.46 8.07 -15.34
C VAL A 97 -3.88 6.87 -14.50
N PHE A 98 -5.19 6.63 -14.37
CA PHE A 98 -5.72 5.63 -13.44
C PHE A 98 -5.95 4.24 -14.06
N GLU A 99 -6.00 4.12 -15.38
CA GLU A 99 -6.18 2.84 -16.09
C GLU A 99 -4.91 2.41 -16.83
N GLY A 100 -3.90 3.28 -16.89
CA GLY A 100 -2.63 3.00 -17.56
C GLY A 100 -1.79 1.92 -16.86
N PRO A 101 -1.03 1.10 -17.61
CA PRO A 101 -0.24 -0.01 -17.06
C PRO A 101 1.10 0.44 -16.46
N PHE A 102 1.22 1.69 -16.01
CA PHE A 102 2.50 2.30 -15.62
C PHE A 102 2.88 2.04 -14.16
N GLY A 103 1.99 1.45 -13.36
CA GLY A 103 2.22 1.21 -11.93
C GLY A 103 2.53 2.48 -11.15
N TRP A 104 1.90 3.59 -11.55
CA TRP A 104 2.11 4.94 -11.00
C TRP A 104 3.55 5.47 -11.15
N LYS A 105 4.30 4.98 -12.14
CA LYS A 105 5.64 5.49 -12.47
C LYS A 105 5.57 6.25 -13.79
N PHE A 106 5.67 7.57 -13.69
CA PHE A 106 5.61 8.46 -14.84
C PHE A 106 6.98 9.08 -15.09
N ASP A 107 7.47 9.02 -16.33
CA ASP A 107 8.74 9.65 -16.73
C ASP A 107 8.74 11.16 -16.46
N ALA A 108 7.58 11.82 -16.66
CA ALA A 108 7.36 13.23 -16.34
C ALA A 108 7.63 13.57 -14.86
N LEU A 109 7.49 12.58 -13.97
CA LEU A 109 7.76 12.69 -12.54
C LEU A 109 9.09 12.03 -12.14
N ARG A 110 9.95 11.63 -13.09
CA ARG A 110 11.17 10.85 -12.81
C ARG A 110 10.88 9.62 -11.95
N GLU A 111 9.75 8.97 -12.23
CA GLU A 111 9.21 7.82 -11.49
C GLU A 111 8.94 8.07 -10.00
N ALA A 112 8.89 9.32 -9.54
CA ALA A 112 8.64 9.60 -8.14
C ALA A 112 7.23 9.19 -7.71
N GLN A 113 7.14 8.70 -6.47
CA GLN A 113 5.92 8.22 -5.83
C GLN A 113 5.88 8.69 -4.38
N GLY A 114 4.74 8.51 -3.72
CA GLY A 114 4.50 8.82 -2.32
C GLY A 114 4.90 10.25 -1.98
N ILE A 115 5.66 10.40 -0.90
CA ILE A 115 6.10 11.70 -0.38
C ILE A 115 6.93 12.48 -1.40
N SER A 116 7.80 11.82 -2.16
CA SER A 116 8.65 12.52 -3.14
C SER A 116 7.82 13.17 -4.27
N ALA A 117 6.76 12.50 -4.72
CA ALA A 117 5.83 13.08 -5.69
C ALA A 117 5.01 14.24 -5.07
N LEU A 118 4.58 14.11 -3.81
CA LEU A 118 3.92 15.21 -3.08
C LEU A 118 4.84 16.43 -2.92
N GLU A 119 6.10 16.22 -2.55
CA GLU A 119 7.10 17.29 -2.46
C GLU A 119 7.29 18.00 -3.81
N MET A 120 7.35 17.24 -4.91
CA MET A 120 7.39 17.84 -6.26
C MET A 120 6.18 18.70 -6.57
N ALA A 121 4.96 18.23 -6.25
CA ALA A 121 3.72 18.96 -6.54
C ALA A 121 3.73 20.39 -5.98
N PHE A 122 4.37 20.59 -4.82
CA PHE A 122 4.45 21.88 -4.12
C PHE A 122 5.85 22.52 -4.16
N SER A 123 6.79 21.97 -4.92
CA SER A 123 8.14 22.55 -5.08
C SER A 123 8.11 23.74 -6.03
N LEU A 124 8.76 24.85 -5.69
CA LEU A 124 8.85 26.02 -6.58
C LEU A 124 9.68 25.72 -7.83
N ASP A 125 10.65 24.82 -7.73
CA ASP A 125 11.56 24.43 -8.83
C ASP A 125 10.94 23.38 -9.77
N PHE A 126 9.75 22.85 -9.43
CA PHE A 126 9.07 21.90 -10.27
C PHE A 126 8.19 22.59 -11.32
N HIS A 127 8.59 22.48 -12.57
CA HIS A 127 7.88 23.08 -13.71
C HIS A 127 6.99 22.10 -14.48
N GLY A 128 6.94 20.83 -14.08
CA GLY A 128 6.06 19.81 -14.67
C GLY A 128 4.61 19.93 -14.22
N ASP A 129 3.80 18.92 -14.56
CA ASP A 129 2.40 18.81 -14.16
C ASP A 129 2.28 18.53 -12.66
N ARG A 130 1.92 19.56 -11.90
CA ARG A 130 1.77 19.52 -10.43
C ARG A 130 0.58 18.67 -10.00
N ILE A 131 -0.46 18.58 -10.83
CA ILE A 131 -1.64 17.76 -10.53
C ILE A 131 -1.30 16.28 -10.68
N LEU A 132 -0.59 15.91 -11.74
CA LEU A 132 -0.08 14.55 -11.90
C LEU A 132 0.81 14.14 -10.72
N ALA A 133 1.72 15.03 -10.30
CA ALA A 133 2.58 14.81 -9.13
C ALA A 133 1.78 14.62 -7.84
N LEU A 134 0.79 15.50 -7.59
CA LEU A 134 -0.05 15.46 -6.40
C LEU A 134 -0.83 14.15 -6.30
N ILE A 135 -1.53 13.79 -7.38
CA ILE A 135 -2.39 12.61 -7.43
C ILE A 135 -1.55 11.33 -7.33
N THR A 136 -0.41 11.27 -8.03
CA THR A 136 0.54 10.16 -7.92
C THR A 136 1.02 9.97 -6.49
N GLY A 137 1.41 11.07 -5.83
CA GLY A 137 1.88 11.04 -4.45
C GLY A 137 0.82 10.56 -3.46
N MET A 138 -0.41 11.09 -3.55
CA MET A 138 -1.49 10.67 -2.66
C MET A 138 -1.89 9.21 -2.89
N GLN A 139 -2.10 8.81 -4.14
CA GLN A 139 -2.53 7.46 -4.48
C GLN A 139 -1.52 6.41 -4.00
N THR A 140 -0.24 6.58 -4.32
CA THR A 140 0.79 5.59 -4.00
C THR A 140 1.12 5.54 -2.50
N MET A 141 1.03 6.67 -1.80
CA MET A 141 1.10 6.71 -0.33
C MET A 141 -0.07 5.92 0.29
N ILE A 142 -1.28 6.10 -0.21
CA ILE A 142 -2.47 5.37 0.27
C ILE A 142 -2.35 3.86 -0.04
N ILE A 143 -2.01 3.48 -1.28
CA ILE A 143 -1.77 2.07 -1.65
C ILE A 143 -0.79 1.41 -0.66
N SER A 144 0.33 2.07 -0.41
CA SER A 144 1.37 1.54 0.48
C SER A 144 0.92 1.46 1.94
N ALA A 145 0.09 2.40 2.42
CA ALA A 145 -0.48 2.37 3.78
C ALA A 145 -1.39 1.15 4.00
N TYR A 146 -2.10 0.73 2.95
CA TYR A 146 -2.94 -0.46 2.97
C TYR A 146 -2.19 -1.77 2.71
N GLY A 147 -0.86 -1.74 2.61
CA GLY A 147 -0.01 -2.92 2.37
C GLY A 147 0.09 -3.33 0.89
N GLY A 148 -0.28 -2.41 -0.01
CA GLY A 148 -0.17 -2.57 -1.45
C GLY A 148 1.23 -2.29 -1.98
N LYS A 149 1.66 -3.08 -2.97
CA LYS A 149 2.79 -2.75 -3.87
C LYS A 149 2.31 -1.99 -5.10
N THR A 150 1.10 -2.31 -5.55
CA THR A 150 0.35 -1.63 -6.60
C THR A 150 -1.13 -1.63 -6.20
N GLU A 151 -1.96 -0.94 -6.98
CA GLU A 151 -3.42 -0.93 -6.87
C GLU A 151 -4.05 -2.34 -7.04
N PHE A 152 -3.31 -3.30 -7.62
CA PHE A 152 -3.79 -4.66 -7.83
C PHE A 152 -3.21 -5.67 -6.82
N LEU A 153 -2.02 -5.40 -6.28
CA LEU A 153 -1.25 -6.33 -5.47
C LEU A 153 -1.10 -5.85 -4.02
N PHE A 154 -1.85 -6.49 -3.12
CA PHE A 154 -1.77 -6.30 -1.67
C PHE A 154 -1.10 -7.51 -1.04
N SER A 155 0.16 -7.35 -0.62
CA SER A 155 0.97 -8.44 -0.07
C SER A 155 1.09 -8.38 1.45
N GLU A 156 0.90 -7.20 2.03
CA GLU A 156 1.04 -6.94 3.46
C GLU A 156 -0.29 -6.52 4.07
N PRO A 157 -0.49 -6.68 5.38
CA PRO A 157 -1.59 -6.03 6.07
C PRO A 157 -1.44 -4.50 6.04
N ALA A 158 -2.56 -3.79 6.15
CA ALA A 158 -2.51 -2.34 6.30
C ALA A 158 -1.80 -1.95 7.60
N ASP A 159 -0.90 -0.97 7.50
CA ASP A 159 -0.10 -0.46 8.60
C ASP A 159 -0.84 0.70 9.30
N PRO A 160 -1.23 0.56 10.58
CA PRO A 160 -1.99 1.58 11.30
C PRO A 160 -1.27 2.94 11.37
N GLN A 161 0.05 2.94 11.53
CA GLN A 161 0.84 4.15 11.64
C GLN A 161 0.94 4.86 10.29
N ARG A 162 1.15 4.09 9.21
CA ARG A 162 1.16 4.63 7.85
C ARG A 162 -0.19 5.18 7.42
N LEU A 163 -1.29 4.52 7.77
CA LEU A 163 -2.65 5.07 7.56
C LEU A 163 -2.84 6.40 8.29
N TYR A 164 -2.38 6.49 9.54
CA TYR A 164 -2.42 7.73 10.30
C TYR A 164 -1.55 8.84 9.68
N ILE A 165 -0.32 8.50 9.26
CA ILE A 165 0.59 9.42 8.55
C ILE A 165 -0.04 9.91 7.24
N SER A 166 -0.64 9.01 6.46
CA SER A 166 -1.35 9.36 5.22
C SER A 166 -2.45 10.38 5.48
N ALA A 167 -3.25 10.19 6.54
CA ALA A 167 -4.28 11.16 6.90
C ALA A 167 -3.72 12.55 7.25
N ARG A 168 -2.60 12.59 7.96
CA ARG A 168 -1.90 13.84 8.28
C ARG A 168 -1.31 14.50 7.04
N ASN A 169 -0.77 13.71 6.11
CA ASN A 169 -0.28 14.23 4.84
C ASN A 169 -1.43 14.74 3.95
N THR A 170 -2.63 14.13 4.02
CA THR A 170 -3.83 14.68 3.37
C THR A 170 -4.23 16.04 3.94
N ASP A 171 -4.14 16.23 5.26
CA ASP A 171 -4.31 17.55 5.90
C ASP A 171 -3.29 18.56 5.40
N ILE A 172 -2.01 18.16 5.29
CA ILE A 172 -0.94 19.03 4.76
C ILE A 172 -1.21 19.38 3.29
N VAL A 173 -1.63 18.42 2.45
CA VAL A 173 -2.04 18.68 1.06
C VAL A 173 -3.16 19.72 1.03
N ARG A 174 -4.23 19.50 1.81
CA ARG A 174 -5.38 20.41 1.89
C ARG A 174 -4.94 21.82 2.28
N TRP A 175 -4.12 21.94 3.33
CA TRP A 175 -3.56 23.22 3.76
C TRP A 175 -2.67 23.87 2.69
N LYS A 176 -1.81 23.11 2.01
CA LYS A 176 -0.92 23.63 0.96
C LYS A 176 -1.70 24.11 -0.27
N LEU A 177 -2.77 23.41 -0.67
CA LEU A 177 -3.58 23.77 -1.83
C LEU A 177 -4.24 25.14 -1.71
N ILE A 178 -4.72 25.48 -0.51
CA ILE A 178 -5.37 26.77 -0.25
C ILE A 178 -4.37 27.94 -0.09
N GLN A 179 -3.06 27.67 -0.09
CA GLN A 179 -2.06 28.73 -0.04
C GLN A 179 -1.90 29.43 -1.40
N ALA A 180 -1.73 30.74 -1.37
CA ALA A 180 -1.55 31.55 -2.58
C ALA A 180 -0.31 31.17 -3.41
N ASN A 181 0.68 30.50 -2.81
CA ASN A 181 1.93 30.09 -3.46
C ASN A 181 1.96 28.58 -3.81
N SER A 182 0.83 27.89 -3.78
CA SER A 182 0.75 26.46 -4.08
C SER A 182 1.15 26.12 -5.53
N GLY A 183 1.13 27.12 -6.43
CA GLY A 183 1.30 26.93 -7.87
C GLY A 183 0.08 26.34 -8.56
N LEU A 184 -1.00 26.08 -7.82
CA LEU A 184 -2.29 25.58 -8.30
C LEU A 184 -3.37 26.61 -8.00
N ARG A 185 -4.15 26.99 -9.01
CA ARG A 185 -5.31 27.85 -8.81
C ARG A 185 -6.43 27.04 -8.18
N ILE A 186 -6.83 27.46 -6.99
CA ILE A 186 -7.94 26.89 -6.21
C ILE A 186 -8.89 28.05 -5.93
N GLU A 187 -9.76 28.34 -6.89
CA GLU A 187 -10.74 29.44 -6.87
C GLU A 187 -12.10 28.92 -7.31
N GLY A 188 -13.20 29.55 -6.87
CA GLY A 188 -14.56 29.19 -7.28
C GLY A 188 -15.27 28.13 -6.43
N PRO A 189 -16.48 27.69 -6.83
CA PRO A 189 -17.28 26.70 -6.11
C PRO A 189 -16.63 25.29 -6.09
N GLU A 190 -15.73 25.00 -7.04
CA GLU A 190 -15.01 23.73 -7.13
C GLU A 190 -14.03 23.52 -5.95
N ILE A 191 -13.65 24.59 -5.24
CA ILE A 191 -12.82 24.48 -4.02
C ILE A 191 -13.53 23.63 -2.97
N GLN A 192 -14.83 23.86 -2.76
CA GLN A 192 -15.58 23.15 -1.72
C GLN A 192 -15.67 21.65 -2.04
N GLU A 193 -15.74 21.29 -3.32
CA GLU A 193 -15.71 19.90 -3.76
C GLU A 193 -14.35 19.25 -3.44
N ILE A 194 -13.24 19.87 -3.86
CA ILE A 194 -11.89 19.36 -3.60
C ILE A 194 -11.62 19.25 -2.09
N GLU A 195 -12.00 20.26 -1.31
CA GLU A 195 -11.85 20.24 0.15
C GLU A 195 -12.67 19.12 0.80
N SER A 196 -13.92 18.93 0.36
CA SER A 196 -14.79 17.86 0.85
C SER A 196 -14.22 16.48 0.55
N ILE A 197 -13.66 16.28 -0.65
CA ILE A 197 -12.98 15.06 -1.06
C ILE A 197 -11.78 14.78 -0.13
N LEU A 198 -10.90 15.77 0.07
CA LEU A 198 -9.71 15.61 0.92
C LEU A 198 -10.09 15.33 2.39
N ILE A 199 -11.12 16.00 2.91
CA ILE A 199 -11.65 15.73 4.25
C ILE A 199 -12.16 14.29 4.35
N SER A 200 -12.87 13.81 3.33
CA SER A 200 -13.42 12.44 3.30
C SER A 200 -12.32 11.38 3.26
N ILE A 201 -11.30 11.57 2.42
CA ILE A 201 -10.10 10.72 2.34
C ILE A 201 -9.44 10.65 3.72
N LYS A 202 -9.15 11.81 4.34
CA LYS A 202 -8.55 11.89 5.67
C LYS A 202 -9.37 11.13 6.72
N GLN A 203 -10.66 11.42 6.82
CA GLN A 203 -11.52 10.81 7.83
C GLN A 203 -11.55 9.29 7.72
N ARG A 204 -11.57 8.76 6.49
CA ARG A 204 -11.52 7.32 6.23
C ARG A 204 -10.16 6.73 6.64
N LEU A 205 -9.05 7.38 6.30
CA LEU A 205 -7.70 6.96 6.71
C LEU A 205 -7.53 6.98 8.24
N GLU A 206 -8.01 8.01 8.94
CA GLU A 206 -7.95 8.08 10.41
C GLU A 206 -8.81 7.01 11.09
N SER A 207 -9.99 6.74 10.54
CA SER A 207 -10.88 5.69 11.02
C SER A 207 -10.21 4.32 10.89
N ASP A 208 -9.64 4.03 9.71
CA ASP A 208 -8.97 2.77 9.44
C ASP A 208 -7.69 2.62 10.28
N ALA A 209 -6.91 3.69 10.44
CA ALA A 209 -5.76 3.71 11.33
C ALA A 209 -6.14 3.30 12.76
N LYS A 210 -7.20 3.88 13.33
CA LYS A 210 -7.70 3.53 14.67
C LYS A 210 -8.21 2.10 14.75
N ALA A 211 -8.92 1.63 13.72
CA ALA A 211 -9.44 0.27 13.68
C ALA A 211 -8.31 -0.77 13.63
N HIS A 212 -7.33 -0.56 12.75
CA HIS A 212 -6.17 -1.44 12.61
C HIS A 212 -5.24 -1.39 13.83
N ALA A 213 -5.04 -0.22 14.44
CA ALA A 213 -4.26 -0.05 15.68
C ALA A 213 -4.88 -0.84 16.84
N ARG A 214 -6.21 -0.75 17.02
CA ARG A 214 -6.94 -1.53 18.03
C ARG A 214 -6.81 -3.03 17.80
N LYS A 215 -6.95 -3.48 16.54
CA LYS A 215 -6.87 -4.90 16.17
C LYS A 215 -5.47 -5.48 16.36
N SER A 216 -4.43 -4.68 16.10
CA SER A 216 -3.02 -5.09 16.23
C SER A 216 -2.42 -4.86 17.62
N ALA A 217 -3.16 -4.22 18.54
CA ALA A 217 -2.65 -3.71 19.81
C ALA A 217 -1.42 -2.79 19.65
N GLN A 218 -1.32 -2.09 18.52
CA GLN A 218 -0.28 -1.11 18.23
C GLN A 218 -0.73 0.28 18.68
N ALA A 219 0.09 0.97 19.47
CA ALA A 219 -0.13 2.38 19.77
C ALA A 219 0.25 3.25 18.57
N LEU A 220 -0.59 4.22 18.22
CA LEU A 220 -0.25 5.23 17.21
C LEU A 220 0.71 6.24 17.81
N ILE A 221 1.79 6.54 17.10
CA ILE A 221 2.70 7.63 17.43
C ILE A 221 2.05 8.92 16.91
N PRO A 222 1.68 9.87 17.78
CA PRO A 222 1.04 11.11 17.37
C PRO A 222 1.97 11.94 16.48
N ALA A 223 1.40 12.56 15.45
CA ALA A 223 2.08 13.57 14.65
C ALA A 223 1.93 14.95 15.32
N PRO A 224 2.81 15.92 15.02
CA PRO A 224 2.66 17.30 15.47
C PRO A 224 1.26 17.84 15.13
N SER A 225 0.63 18.53 16.09
CA SER A 225 -0.73 19.07 15.94
C SER A 225 -0.79 20.22 14.92
N THR A 226 0.26 21.04 14.86
CA THR A 226 0.35 22.20 13.97
C THR A 226 0.69 21.77 12.54
N ILE A 227 -0.21 22.09 11.60
CA ILE A 227 -0.07 21.81 10.15
C ILE A 227 0.60 22.99 9.42
N GLU A 228 0.53 24.19 10.01
CA GLU A 228 1.15 25.40 9.47
C GLU A 228 2.67 25.21 9.37
N SER A 229 3.22 25.38 8.16
CA SER A 229 4.62 25.14 7.78
C SER A 229 5.12 23.69 7.76
N ALA A 230 4.26 22.67 7.85
CA ALA A 230 4.72 21.29 7.92
C ALA A 230 5.28 20.78 6.57
N ALA A 231 6.49 20.24 6.61
CA ALA A 231 6.97 19.27 5.63
C ALA A 231 6.04 18.03 5.67
N PHE A 232 5.95 17.31 4.55
CA PHE A 232 5.26 16.03 4.56
C PHE A 232 5.93 15.07 5.56
N LEU A 233 5.11 14.33 6.30
CA LEU A 233 5.59 13.34 7.24
C LEU A 233 6.19 12.15 6.46
N PRO A 234 7.33 11.61 6.91
CA PRO A 234 7.99 10.49 6.25
C PRO A 234 7.16 9.20 6.36
N PHE A 235 7.34 8.30 5.39
CA PHE A 235 6.53 7.12 5.17
C PHE A 235 7.33 5.81 5.25
#